data_AF-A0A9P7GFH7-F1
#
_entry.id   AF-A0A9P7GFH7-F1
#
_cell.length_a   1.000
_cell.length_b   1.000
_cell.length_c   1.000
_cell.angle_alpha   90.00
_cell.angle_beta   90.00
_cell.angle_gamma   90.00
#
_symmetry.space_group_name_H-M   'P 1'
#
loop_
_entity.id
_entity.type
_entity.pdbx_description
1 polymer ?
#
loop_
_entity_poly.entity_id
_entity_poly.type
_entity_poly.pdbx_seq_one_letter_code
_entity_poly.pdbx_strand_id
1 'polypeptide(L)'
;MSRERKGWSDKTLENVRRFHALAGSGRSGILAKYPAVTAEIVKTFRDLRTSGIVVNVPLGRSIMLTIIEEMAPQVLNDKFRCSEAFVRTFFESVMVWSPRKATRAAAHIPPDAPELCERTFFRLVYAMKWEDIPGKLVVNVDQMGNYVLPNSAHTFHDKGATQVDTVGKDEKRAYTLLVASTPSGVLLPFQQVWPGKTPQSLPLAQASGMDEALDRGFHFAVAASESSPRSHFSTLKTMKEWVEEIFLPYVEGVIEADPNLDKNQKAILFIDAYPVHTGRDFREYMRRHENVIVIYVPANCTGIFQPADVGLQRPIKHFLKQELFSFLAQTHRTQMSSGISAENVRITTSFPKLRDASVAPLVRAYDFMTGPYGRELVLKAWKKTIAKEWCLSEECLTSKKARSALNEYLGKDPTLHDEIRSRCGTVEGLTENSPQSLAEEDLDHFSVDDTDVPLSQVIEAV
;
A
#
# COMPACT_ATOMS: atom_id res chain seq x y z
N MET A 1 5.38 -17.42 -66.98
CA MET A 1 6.19 -16.19 -66.76
C MET A 1 6.05 -15.79 -65.30
N SER A 2 7.18 -15.63 -64.64
CA SER A 2 7.38 -15.66 -63.18
C SER A 2 6.75 -14.47 -62.44
N ARG A 3 6.09 -14.73 -61.30
CA ARG A 3 5.74 -13.73 -60.28
C ARG A 3 6.99 -13.43 -59.45
N GLU A 4 7.66 -12.33 -59.74
CA GLU A 4 8.74 -11.83 -58.89
C GLU A 4 8.22 -11.49 -57.49
N ARG A 5 8.82 -12.13 -56.47
CA ARG A 5 8.59 -11.84 -55.06
C ARG A 5 9.15 -10.45 -54.76
N LYS A 6 8.32 -9.54 -54.22
CA LYS A 6 8.76 -8.23 -53.70
C LYS A 6 9.73 -8.44 -52.54
N GLY A 7 11.02 -8.27 -52.79
CA GLY A 7 12.05 -8.19 -51.75
C GLY A 7 11.99 -6.87 -50.99
N TRP A 8 12.48 -6.88 -49.76
CA TRP A 8 12.76 -5.66 -49.01
C TRP A 8 13.84 -4.85 -49.72
N SER A 9 13.72 -3.51 -49.68
CA SER A 9 14.73 -2.64 -50.29
C SER A 9 16.09 -2.82 -49.59
N ASP A 10 17.18 -2.56 -50.32
CA ASP A 10 18.54 -2.70 -49.79
C ASP A 10 18.75 -1.91 -48.50
N LYS A 11 18.12 -0.74 -48.40
CA LYS A 11 18.10 0.11 -47.20
C LYS A 11 17.42 -0.56 -45.99
N THR A 12 16.40 -1.38 -46.24
CA THR A 12 15.68 -2.12 -45.19
C THR A 12 16.50 -3.32 -44.71
N LEU A 13 17.17 -4.01 -45.62
CA LEU A 13 18.08 -5.11 -45.30
C LEU A 13 19.31 -4.63 -44.53
N GLU A 14 19.83 -3.44 -44.84
CA GLU A 14 20.95 -2.84 -44.10
C GLU A 14 20.56 -2.46 -42.66
N ASN A 15 19.34 -1.96 -42.45
CA ASN A 15 18.85 -1.60 -41.11
C ASN A 15 18.60 -2.83 -40.22
N VAL A 16 18.11 -3.93 -40.81
CA VAL A 16 17.91 -5.20 -40.08
C VAL A 16 19.27 -5.80 -39.65
N ARG A 17 20.31 -5.67 -40.49
CA ARG A 17 21.68 -6.11 -40.14
C ARG A 17 22.31 -5.33 -38.99
N ARG A 18 21.86 -4.11 -38.71
CA ARG A 18 22.38 -3.26 -37.62
C ARG A 18 21.67 -3.47 -36.27
N PHE A 19 20.76 -4.44 -36.15
CA PHE A 19 19.98 -4.76 -34.94
C PHE A 19 19.29 -3.54 -34.28
N HIS A 20 19.03 -2.47 -35.03
CA HIS A 20 18.26 -1.33 -34.55
C HIS A 20 16.76 -1.64 -34.69
N ALA A 21 16.13 -2.05 -33.60
CA ALA A 21 14.69 -1.84 -33.45
C ALA A 21 14.40 -0.36 -33.72
N LEU A 22 13.35 -0.05 -34.48
CA LEU A 22 12.94 1.30 -34.89
C LEU A 22 12.67 2.20 -33.67
N ALA A 23 13.73 2.72 -33.04
CA ALA A 23 13.70 3.86 -32.17
C ALA A 23 13.56 5.10 -33.06
N GLY A 24 12.41 5.75 -32.97
CA GLY A 24 12.13 7.12 -33.42
C GLY A 24 12.94 7.61 -34.63
N SER A 25 12.52 7.26 -35.84
CA SER A 25 12.93 8.05 -37.02
C SER A 25 12.29 9.43 -36.88
N GLY A 26 13.07 10.38 -36.38
CA GLY A 26 12.67 11.76 -36.15
C GLY A 26 11.83 12.33 -37.30
N ARG A 27 10.58 12.63 -36.98
CA ARG A 27 9.79 13.61 -37.71
C ARG A 27 9.11 14.48 -36.67
N SER A 28 9.76 15.57 -36.28
CA SER A 28 9.11 16.77 -35.75
C SER A 28 8.17 17.44 -36.79
N GLY A 29 7.73 16.67 -37.81
CA GLY A 29 6.81 17.07 -38.87
C GLY A 29 7.15 18.43 -39.45
N ILE A 30 6.09 19.23 -39.61
CA ILE A 30 6.15 20.61 -40.10
C ILE A 30 6.85 21.57 -39.12
N LEU A 31 6.85 21.27 -37.82
CA LEU A 31 7.41 22.11 -36.75
C LEU A 31 8.94 22.01 -36.65
N ALA A 32 9.57 21.04 -37.32
CA ALA A 32 11.02 20.94 -37.44
C ALA A 32 11.66 22.24 -38.00
N LYS A 33 10.91 22.96 -38.85
CA LYS A 33 11.33 24.24 -39.44
C LYS A 33 11.16 25.43 -38.49
N TYR A 34 10.56 25.22 -37.32
CA TYR A 34 10.21 26.23 -36.32
C TYR A 34 10.74 25.80 -34.94
N PRO A 35 12.07 25.80 -34.73
CA PRO A 35 12.68 25.30 -33.51
C PRO A 35 12.27 26.10 -32.25
N ALA A 36 12.07 27.41 -32.37
CA ALA A 36 11.60 28.25 -31.26
C ALA A 36 10.19 27.86 -30.77
N VAL A 37 9.26 27.62 -31.72
CA VAL A 37 7.90 27.14 -31.42
C VAL A 37 7.95 25.77 -30.76
N THR A 38 8.79 24.87 -31.28
CA THR A 38 8.97 23.54 -30.70
C THR A 38 9.51 23.62 -29.27
N ALA A 39 10.49 24.49 -29.01
CA ALA A 39 11.07 24.68 -27.69
C ALA A 39 10.03 25.20 -26.68
N GLU A 40 9.20 26.16 -27.07
CA GLU A 40 8.16 26.71 -26.20
C GLU A 40 7.06 25.68 -25.86
N ILE A 41 6.65 24.89 -26.86
CA ILE A 41 5.73 23.76 -26.66
C ILE A 41 6.32 22.74 -25.67
N VAL A 42 7.59 22.37 -25.85
CA VAL A 42 8.28 21.40 -24.97
C VAL A 42 8.38 21.95 -23.54
N LYS A 43 8.78 23.21 -23.39
CA LYS A 43 8.88 23.89 -22.09
C LYS A 43 7.53 23.90 -21.39
N THR A 44 6.48 24.39 -22.05
CA THR A 44 5.12 24.48 -21.50
C THR A 44 4.60 23.13 -21.00
N PHE A 45 4.79 22.05 -21.80
CA PHE A 45 4.37 20.72 -21.36
C PHE A 45 5.16 20.20 -20.17
N ARG A 46 6.48 20.43 -20.13
CA ARG A 46 7.31 20.06 -18.97
C ARG A 46 6.90 20.82 -17.72
N ASP A 47 6.64 22.12 -17.82
CA ASP A 47 6.19 22.96 -16.71
C ASP A 47 4.85 22.44 -16.16
N LEU A 48 3.89 22.08 -17.02
CA LEU A 48 2.63 21.47 -16.60
C LEU A 48 2.82 20.13 -15.88
N ARG A 49 3.76 19.28 -16.35
CA ARG A 49 4.06 18.01 -15.69
C ARG A 49 4.76 18.20 -14.35
N THR A 50 5.66 19.17 -14.23
CA THR A 50 6.30 19.56 -12.97
C THR A 50 5.25 20.01 -11.95
N SER A 51 4.24 20.76 -12.40
CA SER A 51 3.08 21.19 -11.59
C SER A 51 2.06 20.08 -11.32
N GLY A 52 2.34 18.84 -11.73
CA GLY A 52 1.44 17.69 -11.51
C GLY A 52 0.19 17.67 -12.38
N ILE A 53 0.04 18.60 -13.32
CA ILE A 53 -1.15 18.71 -14.18
C ILE A 53 -1.18 17.54 -15.17
N VAL A 54 -2.37 17.00 -15.39
CA VAL A 54 -2.60 15.93 -16.36
C VAL A 54 -2.48 16.50 -17.77
N VAL A 55 -1.51 16.00 -18.53
CA VAL A 55 -1.36 16.33 -19.96
C VAL A 55 -2.01 15.21 -20.76
N ASN A 56 -3.19 15.48 -21.32
CA ASN A 56 -3.89 14.59 -22.26
C ASN A 56 -3.87 15.18 -23.67
N VAL A 57 -4.29 14.39 -24.67
CA VAL A 57 -4.23 14.79 -26.08
C VAL A 57 -5.09 16.01 -26.42
N PRO A 58 -6.34 16.15 -25.90
CA PRO A 58 -7.12 17.37 -26.11
C PRO A 58 -6.47 18.63 -25.53
N LEU A 59 -5.99 18.58 -24.28
CA LEU A 59 -5.28 19.70 -23.66
C LEU A 59 -3.98 20.02 -24.42
N GLY A 60 -3.25 18.97 -24.81
CA GLY A 60 -2.05 19.09 -25.62
C GLY A 60 -2.31 19.80 -26.95
N ARG A 61 -3.39 19.44 -27.61
CA ARG A 61 -3.80 20.08 -28.87
C ARG A 61 -4.09 21.57 -28.67
N SER A 62 -4.87 21.93 -27.64
CA SER A 62 -5.22 23.33 -27.36
C SER A 62 -3.97 24.17 -27.11
N ILE A 63 -3.05 23.70 -26.27
CA ILE A 63 -1.81 24.40 -25.95
C ILE A 63 -0.92 24.55 -27.19
N MET A 64 -0.75 23.48 -27.97
CA MET A 64 0.03 23.55 -29.20
C MET A 64 -0.58 24.53 -30.21
N LEU A 65 -1.91 24.57 -30.34
CA LEU A 65 -2.58 25.53 -31.22
C LEU A 65 -2.33 26.96 -30.77
N THR A 66 -2.53 27.28 -29.49
CA THR A 66 -2.28 28.62 -28.95
C THR A 66 -0.85 29.08 -29.22
N ILE A 67 0.16 28.24 -28.92
CA ILE A 67 1.56 28.58 -29.13
C ILE A 67 1.88 28.75 -30.63
N ILE A 68 1.31 27.90 -31.50
CA ILE A 68 1.52 28.02 -32.95
C ILE A 68 0.84 29.28 -33.50
N GLU A 69 -0.37 29.61 -33.05
CA GLU A 69 -1.10 30.82 -33.47
C GLU A 69 -0.36 32.10 -33.08
N GLU A 70 0.25 32.12 -31.89
CA GLU A 70 1.02 33.28 -31.41
C GLU A 70 2.38 33.42 -32.11
N MET A 71 3.11 32.31 -32.28
CA MET A 71 4.52 32.37 -32.68
C MET A 71 4.76 32.08 -34.18
N ALA A 72 3.87 31.34 -34.82
CA ALA A 72 4.00 30.97 -36.23
C ALA A 72 2.63 30.65 -36.89
N PRO A 73 1.68 31.60 -36.94
CA PRO A 73 0.32 31.36 -37.41
C PRO A 73 0.27 30.82 -38.85
N GLN A 74 1.24 31.19 -39.69
CA GLN A 74 1.39 30.71 -41.08
C GLN A 74 1.54 29.18 -41.21
N VAL A 75 1.92 28.50 -40.12
CA VAL A 75 2.01 27.04 -40.07
C VAL A 75 0.63 26.40 -40.19
N LEU A 76 -0.41 27.04 -39.65
CA LEU A 76 -1.79 26.57 -39.72
C LEU A 76 -2.38 26.97 -41.07
N ASN A 77 -2.49 26.01 -41.99
CA ASN A 77 -3.01 26.22 -43.33
C ASN A 77 -3.73 24.96 -43.83
N ASP A 78 -4.22 24.98 -45.07
CA ASP A 78 -4.96 23.86 -45.66
C ASP A 78 -4.18 22.54 -45.67
N LYS A 79 -2.84 22.60 -45.61
CA LYS A 79 -1.95 21.42 -45.62
C LYS A 79 -1.57 20.94 -44.23
N PHE A 80 -1.72 21.77 -43.18
CA PHE A 80 -1.41 21.36 -41.81
C PHE A 80 -2.44 21.85 -40.81
N ARG A 81 -2.99 20.88 -40.08
CA ARG A 81 -3.81 21.09 -38.90
C ARG A 81 -3.15 20.38 -37.73
N CYS A 82 -3.05 21.05 -36.58
CA CYS A 82 -2.66 20.40 -35.33
C CYS A 82 -3.78 19.42 -34.92
N SER A 83 -3.72 18.20 -35.43
CA SER A 83 -4.67 17.12 -35.15
C SER A 83 -4.28 16.36 -33.89
N GLU A 84 -5.22 15.65 -33.28
CA GLU A 84 -4.90 14.77 -32.14
C GLU A 84 -3.85 13.71 -32.49
N ALA A 85 -3.86 13.20 -33.72
CA ALA A 85 -2.85 12.25 -34.20
C ALA A 85 -1.45 12.89 -34.25
N PHE A 86 -1.35 14.15 -34.67
CA PHE A 86 -0.10 14.91 -34.64
C PHE A 86 0.39 15.11 -33.20
N VAL A 87 -0.50 15.48 -32.27
CA VAL A 87 -0.17 15.67 -30.84
C VAL A 87 0.34 14.37 -30.21
N ARG A 88 -0.30 13.23 -30.48
CA ARG A 88 0.18 11.91 -30.02
C ARG A 88 1.59 11.62 -30.53
N THR A 89 1.81 11.84 -31.82
CA THR A 89 3.13 11.67 -32.44
C THR A 89 4.16 12.62 -31.82
N PHE A 90 3.79 13.86 -31.53
CA PHE A 90 4.66 14.85 -30.88
C PHE A 90 5.04 14.42 -29.47
N PHE A 91 4.08 13.96 -28.66
CA PHE A 91 4.36 13.40 -27.33
C PHE A 91 5.32 12.22 -27.39
N GLU A 92 5.12 11.29 -28.31
CA GLU A 92 5.97 10.10 -28.42
C GLU A 92 7.37 10.42 -28.96
N SER A 93 7.47 11.26 -30.00
CA SER A 93 8.72 11.46 -30.74
C SER A 93 9.55 12.66 -30.28
N VAL A 94 8.92 13.74 -29.82
CA VAL A 94 9.61 14.98 -29.39
C VAL A 94 9.72 15.04 -27.87
N MET A 95 8.65 14.72 -27.16
CA MET A 95 8.68 14.69 -25.69
C MET A 95 9.27 13.39 -25.14
N VAL A 96 9.33 12.33 -25.94
CA VAL A 96 9.72 10.98 -25.53
C VAL A 96 8.81 10.47 -24.40
N TRP A 97 7.52 10.78 -24.50
CA TRP A 97 6.50 10.41 -23.53
C TRP A 97 5.68 9.24 -24.03
N SER A 98 5.24 8.39 -23.10
CA SER A 98 4.33 7.26 -23.36
C SER A 98 3.04 7.46 -22.57
N PRO A 99 1.90 6.90 -23.00
CA PRO A 99 0.70 6.88 -22.17
C PRO A 99 1.00 6.27 -20.81
N ARG A 100 0.78 7.03 -19.74
CA ARG A 100 0.91 6.57 -18.36
C ARG A 100 -0.42 6.73 -17.65
N LYS A 101 -0.82 5.69 -16.91
CA LYS A 101 -1.91 5.82 -15.93
C LYS A 101 -1.38 6.64 -14.77
N ALA A 102 -2.08 7.70 -14.38
CA ALA A 102 -1.79 8.37 -13.12
C ALA A 102 -1.94 7.32 -12.00
N THR A 103 -0.83 6.91 -11.39
CA THR A 103 -0.79 5.87 -10.35
C THR A 103 -1.03 6.42 -8.96
N ARG A 104 -0.99 7.75 -8.82
CA ARG A 104 -1.21 8.51 -7.60
C ARG A 104 -1.98 9.76 -8.00
N ALA A 105 -3.19 9.98 -7.48
CA ALA A 105 -3.50 11.35 -7.10
C ALA A 105 -2.36 11.73 -6.16
N ALA A 106 -1.74 12.91 -6.30
CA ALA A 106 -0.82 13.35 -5.26
C ALA A 106 -1.62 13.24 -3.96
N ALA A 107 -1.34 12.22 -3.14
CA ALA A 107 -1.85 12.20 -1.79
C ALA A 107 -1.44 13.55 -1.25
N HIS A 108 -2.38 14.31 -0.70
CA HIS A 108 -2.09 15.61 -0.13
C HIS A 108 -1.29 15.36 1.16
N ILE A 109 -0.07 14.86 0.99
CA ILE A 109 0.91 14.64 2.02
C ILE A 109 1.17 16.04 2.57
N PRO A 110 0.91 16.27 3.86
CA PRO A 110 1.14 17.57 4.47
C PRO A 110 2.59 18.00 4.26
N PRO A 111 2.88 19.29 4.00
CA PRO A 111 4.26 19.76 3.90
C PRO A 111 5.10 19.47 5.16
N ASP A 112 4.45 19.41 6.32
CA ASP A 112 5.00 19.08 7.64
C ASP A 112 4.89 17.58 7.99
N ALA A 113 4.60 16.71 7.02
CA ALA A 113 4.53 15.27 7.24
C ALA A 113 5.79 14.68 7.91
N PRO A 114 7.03 15.07 7.55
CA PRO A 114 8.22 14.58 8.24
C PRO A 114 8.20 14.86 9.75
N GLU A 115 7.79 16.06 10.16
CA GLU A 115 7.67 16.48 11.56
C GLU A 115 6.55 15.73 12.27
N LEU A 116 5.39 15.58 11.63
CA LEU A 116 4.25 14.84 12.20
C LEU A 116 4.56 13.36 12.39
N CYS A 117 5.26 12.75 11.43
CA CYS A 117 5.69 11.35 11.51
C CYS A 117 6.75 11.16 12.60
N GLU A 118 7.74 12.06 12.70
CA GLU A 118 8.74 12.05 13.77
C GLU A 118 8.09 12.21 15.16
N ARG A 119 7.17 13.15 15.32
CA ARG A 119 6.42 13.32 16.58
C ARG A 119 5.67 12.04 16.95
N THR A 120 5.07 11.39 15.97
CA THR A 120 4.32 10.13 16.19
C THR A 120 5.25 8.97 16.50
N PHE A 121 6.43 8.90 15.87
CA PHE A 121 7.49 7.98 16.25
C PHE A 121 7.88 8.17 17.72
N PHE A 122 8.16 9.40 18.16
CA PHE A 122 8.50 9.66 19.56
C PHE A 122 7.34 9.40 20.53
N ARG A 123 6.08 9.59 20.10
CA ARG A 123 4.92 9.17 20.89
C ARG A 123 4.88 7.65 21.09
N LEU A 124 5.19 6.86 20.06
CA LEU A 124 5.31 5.40 20.16
C LEU A 124 6.46 5.02 21.12
N VAL A 125 7.65 5.60 20.93
CA VAL A 125 8.83 5.34 21.78
C VAL A 125 8.55 5.70 23.24
N TYR A 126 7.88 6.83 23.50
CA TYR A 126 7.50 7.23 24.85
C TYR A 126 6.56 6.21 25.50
N ALA A 127 5.46 5.86 24.83
CA ALA A 127 4.50 4.89 25.34
C ALA A 127 5.15 3.50 25.59
N MET A 128 5.99 3.04 24.65
CA MET A 128 6.72 1.78 24.81
C MET A 128 7.72 1.81 25.98
N LYS A 129 8.46 2.91 26.13
CA LYS A 129 9.45 3.05 27.21
C LYS A 129 8.78 3.12 28.58
N TRP A 130 7.69 3.88 28.69
CA TRP A 130 7.12 4.24 29.99
C TRP A 130 6.18 3.19 30.56
N GLU A 131 5.53 2.44 29.68
CA GLU A 131 4.57 1.38 30.04
C GLU A 131 5.16 -0.01 29.77
N ASP A 132 6.48 -0.07 29.51
CA ASP A 132 7.26 -1.27 29.17
C ASP A 132 6.59 -2.16 28.10
N ILE A 133 6.06 -1.53 27.04
CA ILE A 133 5.27 -2.24 26.03
C ILE A 133 6.22 -2.94 25.05
N PRO A 134 6.24 -4.28 24.98
CA PRO A 134 7.07 -5.01 24.03
C PRO A 134 6.54 -4.82 22.60
N GLY A 135 7.40 -4.94 21.59
CA GLY A 135 7.00 -4.73 20.20
C GLY A 135 5.87 -5.65 19.74
N LYS A 136 5.76 -6.85 20.29
CA LYS A 136 4.63 -7.78 20.05
C LYS A 136 3.27 -7.28 20.55
N LEU A 137 3.21 -6.25 21.40
CA LEU A 137 1.98 -5.58 21.84
C LEU A 137 1.78 -4.20 21.19
N VAL A 138 2.56 -3.87 20.16
CA VAL A 138 2.36 -2.69 19.31
C VAL A 138 1.69 -3.14 18.01
N VAL A 139 0.38 -2.92 17.89
CA VAL A 139 -0.40 -3.40 16.74
C VAL A 139 -0.72 -2.24 15.82
N ASN A 140 -0.23 -2.29 14.57
CA ASN A 140 -0.71 -1.44 13.49
C ASN A 140 -1.83 -2.14 12.73
N VAL A 141 -2.91 -1.41 12.40
CA VAL A 141 -4.02 -1.92 11.59
C VAL A 141 -4.36 -0.97 10.45
N ASP A 142 -4.86 -1.53 9.35
CA ASP A 142 -5.51 -0.76 8.27
C ASP A 142 -6.56 -1.58 7.51
N GLN A 143 -7.45 -0.89 6.80
CA GLN A 143 -8.48 -1.48 5.96
C GLN A 143 -8.16 -1.40 4.47
N MET A 144 -8.32 -2.50 3.74
CA MET A 144 -8.24 -2.51 2.27
C MET A 144 -9.50 -3.05 1.60
N GLY A 145 -9.96 -2.33 0.58
CA GLY A 145 -11.04 -2.80 -0.32
C GLY A 145 -10.53 -3.84 -1.32
N ASN A 146 -11.21 -4.97 -1.40
CA ASN A 146 -10.94 -6.06 -2.34
C ASN A 146 -12.16 -6.31 -3.23
N TYR A 147 -11.96 -6.15 -4.54
CA TYR A 147 -13.00 -6.49 -5.51
C TYR A 147 -13.21 -8.00 -5.53
N VAL A 148 -14.47 -8.39 -5.47
CA VAL A 148 -14.88 -9.80 -5.54
C VAL A 148 -14.59 -10.39 -6.91
N LEU A 149 -14.64 -9.55 -7.96
CA LEU A 149 -14.15 -9.86 -9.29
C LEU A 149 -13.46 -8.62 -9.87
N PRO A 150 -12.14 -8.63 -10.06
CA PRO A 150 -11.43 -7.49 -10.63
C PRO A 150 -11.73 -7.41 -12.12
N ASN A 151 -12.24 -6.27 -12.58
CA ASN A 151 -12.44 -5.98 -13.99
C ASN A 151 -11.36 -5.05 -14.55
N SER A 152 -11.26 -5.02 -15.87
CA SER A 152 -10.39 -4.12 -16.63
C SER A 152 -11.20 -3.49 -17.75
N ALA A 153 -11.03 -2.19 -17.95
CA ALA A 153 -11.59 -1.49 -19.11
C ALA A 153 -10.85 -1.83 -20.42
N HIS A 154 -9.76 -2.59 -20.34
CA HIS A 154 -8.95 -3.03 -21.47
C HIS A 154 -8.94 -4.56 -21.56
N THR A 155 -9.13 -5.09 -22.77
CA THR A 155 -9.01 -6.51 -23.11
C THR A 155 -8.31 -6.64 -24.47
N PHE A 156 -7.78 -7.82 -24.77
CA PHE A 156 -7.27 -8.15 -26.09
C PHE A 156 -8.40 -8.69 -26.97
N HIS A 157 -8.42 -8.26 -28.23
CA HIS A 157 -9.36 -8.71 -29.25
C HIS A 157 -8.68 -8.62 -30.63
N ASP A 158 -9.31 -9.21 -31.66
CA ASP A 158 -8.87 -9.13 -33.04
C ASP A 158 -8.59 -7.69 -33.50
N LYS A 159 -7.51 -7.52 -34.27
CA LYS A 159 -7.09 -6.23 -34.80
C LYS A 159 -8.18 -5.68 -35.74
N GLY A 160 -8.67 -4.47 -35.44
CA GLY A 160 -9.70 -3.80 -36.22
C GLY A 160 -11.13 -4.00 -35.69
N ALA A 161 -11.32 -4.76 -34.60
CA ALA A 161 -12.61 -4.85 -33.95
C ALA A 161 -13.04 -3.51 -33.35
N THR A 162 -14.25 -3.08 -33.69
CA THR A 162 -14.83 -1.79 -33.29
C THR A 162 -15.68 -1.89 -32.03
N GLN A 163 -16.24 -3.07 -31.75
CA GLN A 163 -17.03 -3.38 -30.56
C GLN A 163 -16.47 -4.65 -29.91
N VAL A 164 -16.22 -4.58 -28.61
CA VAL A 164 -15.68 -5.70 -27.82
C VAL A 164 -16.53 -5.83 -26.56
N ASP A 165 -17.35 -6.87 -26.52
CA ASP A 165 -18.20 -7.16 -25.38
C ASP A 165 -17.41 -7.85 -24.27
N THR A 166 -17.59 -7.38 -23.04
CA THR A 166 -16.94 -7.94 -21.85
C THR A 166 -17.97 -8.19 -20.75
N VAL A 167 -18.05 -9.43 -20.27
CA VAL A 167 -18.89 -9.80 -19.12
C VAL A 167 -18.27 -9.25 -17.83
N GLY A 168 -19.07 -8.63 -16.97
CA GLY A 168 -18.61 -8.10 -15.66
C GLY A 168 -17.98 -6.70 -15.71
N LYS A 169 -18.16 -5.95 -16.82
CA LYS A 169 -17.68 -4.56 -16.95
C LYS A 169 -18.17 -3.62 -15.83
N ASP A 170 -19.40 -3.82 -15.38
CA ASP A 170 -20.03 -3.02 -14.31
C ASP A 170 -19.89 -3.64 -12.92
N GLU A 171 -19.16 -4.75 -12.80
CA GLU A 171 -18.91 -5.39 -11.51
C GLU A 171 -18.05 -4.50 -10.61
N LYS A 172 -18.62 -4.03 -9.51
CA LYS A 172 -17.93 -3.16 -8.55
C LYS A 172 -18.06 -3.66 -7.12
N ARG A 173 -18.65 -4.84 -6.92
CA ARG A 173 -18.84 -5.41 -5.59
C ARG A 173 -17.49 -5.77 -4.99
N ALA A 174 -17.33 -5.39 -3.73
CA ALA A 174 -16.11 -5.54 -2.98
C ALA A 174 -16.45 -5.89 -1.53
N TYR A 175 -15.46 -6.43 -0.83
CA TYR A 175 -15.44 -6.56 0.62
C TYR A 175 -14.25 -5.76 1.16
N THR A 176 -14.27 -5.43 2.45
CA THR A 176 -13.11 -4.83 3.13
C THR A 176 -12.38 -5.89 3.92
N LEU A 177 -11.05 -5.89 3.86
CA LEU A 177 -10.20 -6.72 4.70
C LEU A 177 -9.43 -5.83 5.65
N LEU A 178 -9.52 -6.08 6.96
CA LEU A 178 -8.61 -5.50 7.94
C LEU A 178 -7.33 -6.32 8.00
N VAL A 179 -6.20 -5.63 7.91
CA VAL A 179 -4.86 -6.20 8.03
C VAL A 179 -4.20 -5.57 9.24
N ALA A 180 -3.80 -6.39 10.21
CA ALA A 180 -3.10 -5.94 11.40
C ALA A 180 -1.79 -6.70 11.60
N SER A 181 -0.77 -6.02 12.10
CA SER A 181 0.56 -6.61 12.33
C SER A 181 1.29 -5.92 13.47
N THR A 182 2.44 -6.47 13.86
CA THR A 182 3.31 -5.90 14.90
C THR A 182 4.75 -5.73 14.39
N PRO A 183 5.55 -4.81 14.96
CA PRO A 183 6.96 -4.64 14.59
C PRO A 183 7.82 -5.86 14.92
N SER A 184 7.32 -6.77 15.78
CA SER A 184 7.93 -8.07 16.08
C SER A 184 7.70 -9.13 14.99
N GLY A 185 7.07 -8.78 13.87
CA GLY A 185 6.89 -9.67 12.73
C GLY A 185 5.65 -10.56 12.80
N VAL A 186 4.69 -10.25 13.66
CA VAL A 186 3.43 -11.02 13.78
C VAL A 186 2.36 -10.39 12.90
N LEU A 187 1.63 -11.21 12.15
CA LEU A 187 0.39 -10.82 11.48
C LEU A 187 -0.80 -11.33 12.30
N LEU A 188 -1.74 -10.44 12.63
CA LEU A 188 -2.97 -10.81 13.32
C LEU A 188 -3.98 -11.44 12.34
N PRO A 189 -4.93 -12.26 12.85
CA PRO A 189 -6.05 -12.77 12.07
C PRO A 189 -6.80 -11.67 11.30
N PHE A 190 -7.38 -12.01 10.15
CA PHE A 190 -8.10 -11.05 9.33
C PHE A 190 -9.55 -10.85 9.81
N GLN A 191 -10.04 -9.62 9.73
CA GLN A 191 -11.49 -9.37 9.66
C GLN A 191 -11.90 -9.13 8.21
N GLN A 192 -12.94 -9.84 7.75
CA GLN A 192 -13.53 -9.66 6.43
C GLN A 192 -14.93 -9.03 6.57
N VAL A 193 -15.10 -7.81 6.06
CA VAL A 193 -16.35 -7.04 6.14
C VAL A 193 -17.10 -7.06 4.80
N TRP A 194 -18.33 -7.57 4.83
CA TRP A 194 -19.22 -7.69 3.66
C TRP A 194 -20.33 -6.64 3.65
N PRO A 195 -20.78 -6.19 2.46
CA PRO A 195 -21.95 -5.36 2.34
C PRO A 195 -23.22 -6.14 2.70
N GLY A 196 -24.13 -5.49 3.42
CA GLY A 196 -25.39 -6.07 3.87
C GLY A 196 -25.67 -5.78 5.33
N LYS A 197 -26.75 -6.37 5.86
CA LYS A 197 -27.23 -6.13 7.24
C LYS A 197 -27.37 -7.41 8.07
N THR A 198 -27.33 -8.58 7.44
CA THR A 198 -27.69 -9.85 8.09
C THR A 198 -26.66 -10.93 7.78
N PRO A 199 -26.52 -11.99 8.60
CA PRO A 199 -25.53 -13.04 8.39
C PRO A 199 -25.59 -13.73 7.02
N GLN A 200 -26.74 -13.72 6.33
CA GLN A 200 -26.87 -14.21 4.95
C GLN A 200 -25.99 -13.44 3.94
N SER A 201 -25.49 -12.26 4.32
CA SER A 201 -24.52 -11.46 3.56
C SER A 201 -23.07 -11.94 3.71
N LEU A 202 -22.78 -12.86 4.62
CA LEU A 202 -21.45 -13.45 4.85
C LEU A 202 -21.22 -14.71 4.01
N PRO A 203 -19.96 -15.16 3.84
CA PRO A 203 -19.67 -16.48 3.32
C PRO A 203 -20.40 -17.55 4.12
N LEU A 204 -20.82 -18.61 3.45
CA LEU A 204 -21.53 -19.72 4.09
C LEU A 204 -20.60 -20.48 5.06
N ALA A 205 -21.17 -21.07 6.10
CA ALA A 205 -20.42 -21.89 7.06
C ALA A 205 -19.70 -23.07 6.38
N GLN A 206 -20.29 -23.63 5.34
CA GLN A 206 -19.70 -24.69 4.52
C GLN A 206 -18.78 -24.19 3.39
N ALA A 207 -18.44 -22.90 3.36
CA ALA A 207 -17.47 -22.39 2.39
C ALA A 207 -16.11 -23.08 2.60
N SER A 208 -15.43 -23.42 1.51
CA SER A 208 -14.11 -24.03 1.60
C SER A 208 -13.15 -23.10 2.34
N GLY A 209 -12.44 -23.63 3.34
CA GLY A 209 -11.53 -22.88 4.19
C GLY A 209 -12.18 -22.21 5.40
N MET A 210 -13.49 -22.35 5.63
CA MET A 210 -14.18 -21.66 6.73
C MET A 210 -13.76 -22.18 8.09
N ASP A 211 -13.70 -23.50 8.27
CA ASP A 211 -13.29 -24.11 9.54
C ASP A 211 -11.85 -23.69 9.90
N GLU A 212 -10.94 -23.72 8.91
CA GLU A 212 -9.58 -23.25 9.09
C GLU A 212 -9.52 -21.75 9.36
N ALA A 213 -10.35 -20.92 8.71
CA ALA A 213 -10.41 -19.49 8.98
C ALA A 213 -10.82 -19.21 10.43
N LEU A 214 -11.83 -19.91 10.94
CA LEU A 214 -12.32 -19.76 12.31
C LEU A 214 -11.31 -20.27 13.33
N ASP A 215 -10.63 -21.41 13.06
CA ASP A 215 -9.54 -21.93 13.88
C ASP A 215 -8.37 -20.93 14.02
N ARG A 216 -8.11 -20.14 12.97
CA ARG A 216 -7.13 -19.05 13.00
C ARG A 216 -7.64 -17.75 13.60
N GLY A 217 -8.87 -17.72 14.13
CA GLY A 217 -9.46 -16.54 14.75
C GLY A 217 -9.90 -15.46 13.76
N PHE A 218 -10.26 -15.81 12.51
CA PHE A 218 -10.78 -14.82 11.57
C PHE A 218 -12.18 -14.39 11.97
N HIS A 219 -12.50 -13.11 11.74
CA HIS A 219 -13.85 -12.58 11.97
C HIS A 219 -14.53 -12.18 10.66
N PHE A 220 -15.75 -12.68 10.44
CA PHE A 220 -16.57 -12.32 9.28
C PHE A 220 -17.71 -11.41 9.72
N ALA A 221 -17.66 -10.15 9.29
CA ALA A 221 -18.60 -9.12 9.73
C ALA A 221 -19.46 -8.60 8.59
N VAL A 222 -20.72 -8.28 8.89
CA VAL A 222 -21.54 -7.45 8.01
C VAL A 222 -21.33 -5.98 8.37
N ALA A 223 -21.09 -5.16 7.35
CA ALA A 223 -20.90 -3.71 7.52
C ALA A 223 -22.09 -3.08 8.25
N ALA A 224 -23.31 -3.55 7.94
CA ALA A 224 -24.58 -3.03 8.47
C ALA A 224 -24.67 -1.50 8.37
N SER A 225 -24.15 -0.94 7.27
CA SER A 225 -24.09 0.50 7.05
C SER A 225 -25.49 1.13 7.04
N GLU A 226 -25.63 2.20 7.82
CA GLU A 226 -26.85 2.99 7.91
C GLU A 226 -27.12 3.77 6.61
N SER A 227 -26.06 4.24 5.95
CA SER A 227 -26.14 5.08 4.76
C SER A 227 -26.25 4.30 3.45
N SER A 228 -25.78 3.05 3.40
CA SER A 228 -25.90 2.24 2.18
C SER A 228 -25.83 0.73 2.46
N PRO A 229 -26.85 -0.06 2.06
CA PRO A 229 -26.81 -1.52 2.19
C PRO A 229 -25.76 -2.17 1.27
N ARG A 230 -25.17 -1.40 0.33
CA ARG A 230 -24.08 -1.86 -0.55
C ARG A 230 -22.69 -1.46 -0.05
N SER A 231 -22.62 -0.66 1.01
CA SER A 231 -21.34 -0.28 1.60
C SER A 231 -20.70 -1.51 2.24
N HIS A 232 -19.45 -1.76 1.89
CA HIS A 232 -18.61 -2.78 2.51
C HIS A 232 -17.57 -2.15 3.44
N PHE A 233 -17.57 -0.83 3.60
CA PHE A 233 -16.62 -0.13 4.46
C PHE A 233 -16.83 -0.49 5.93
N SER A 234 -15.74 -0.47 6.69
CA SER A 234 -15.79 -0.66 8.14
C SER A 234 -16.65 0.44 8.78
N THR A 235 -17.49 0.02 9.70
CA THR A 235 -18.37 0.89 10.48
C THR A 235 -17.96 0.84 11.95
N LEU A 236 -18.55 1.70 12.77
CA LEU A 236 -18.35 1.64 14.22
C LEU A 236 -18.60 0.23 14.78
N LYS A 237 -19.66 -0.44 14.30
CA LYS A 237 -19.98 -1.83 14.66
C LYS A 237 -18.83 -2.77 14.33
N THR A 238 -18.38 -2.80 13.07
CA THR A 238 -17.34 -3.77 12.66
C THR A 238 -16.01 -3.48 13.33
N MET A 239 -15.70 -2.22 13.65
CA MET A 239 -14.49 -1.90 14.39
C MET A 239 -14.55 -2.36 15.85
N LYS A 240 -15.70 -2.30 16.52
CA LYS A 240 -15.88 -2.89 17.85
C LYS A 240 -15.74 -4.41 17.81
N GLU A 241 -16.38 -5.06 16.83
CA GLU A 241 -16.22 -6.50 16.62
C GLU A 241 -14.77 -6.88 16.32
N TRP A 242 -14.01 -6.06 15.58
CA TRP A 242 -12.59 -6.35 15.38
C TRP A 242 -11.78 -6.26 16.69
N VAL A 243 -12.11 -5.28 17.53
CA VAL A 243 -11.46 -5.12 18.83
C VAL A 243 -11.75 -6.33 19.72
N GLU A 244 -13.01 -6.73 19.83
CA GLU A 244 -13.48 -7.83 20.67
C GLU A 244 -13.04 -9.22 20.18
N GLU A 245 -13.09 -9.47 18.88
CA GLU A 245 -12.91 -10.83 18.34
C GLU A 245 -11.47 -11.11 17.89
N ILE A 246 -10.64 -10.07 17.69
CA ILE A 246 -9.28 -10.23 17.16
C ILE A 246 -8.23 -9.51 18.03
N PHE A 247 -8.38 -8.21 18.24
CA PHE A 247 -7.32 -7.42 18.87
C PHE A 247 -7.13 -7.76 20.36
N LEU A 248 -8.22 -7.78 21.16
CA LEU A 248 -8.14 -8.10 22.58
C LEU A 248 -7.72 -9.56 22.82
N PRO A 249 -8.30 -10.58 22.14
CA PRO A 249 -7.83 -11.96 22.28
C PRO A 249 -6.36 -12.14 21.90
N TYR A 250 -5.86 -11.41 20.89
CA TYR A 250 -4.44 -11.41 20.56
C TYR A 250 -3.59 -10.85 21.71
N VAL A 251 -3.97 -9.70 22.28
CA VAL A 251 -3.24 -9.07 23.40
C VAL A 251 -3.23 -10.01 24.61
N GLU A 252 -4.39 -10.54 24.99
CA GLU A 252 -4.54 -11.48 26.10
C GLU A 252 -3.69 -12.73 25.89
N GLY A 253 -3.76 -13.35 24.71
CA GLY A 253 -2.96 -14.54 24.39
C GLY A 253 -1.45 -14.27 24.42
N VAL A 254 -0.99 -13.07 24.02
CA VAL A 254 0.43 -12.68 24.11
C VAL A 254 0.89 -12.50 25.56
N ILE A 255 0.01 -11.97 26.42
CA ILE A 255 0.28 -11.80 27.86
C ILE A 255 0.32 -13.16 28.55
N GLU A 256 -0.67 -14.02 28.30
CA GLU A 256 -0.73 -15.37 28.88
C GLU A 256 0.45 -16.25 28.47
N ALA A 257 0.93 -16.11 27.23
CA ALA A 257 2.03 -16.92 26.70
C ALA A 257 3.42 -16.47 27.17
N ASP A 258 3.57 -15.26 27.72
CA ASP A 258 4.87 -14.74 28.17
C ASP A 258 4.88 -14.46 29.68
N PRO A 259 5.56 -15.30 30.47
CA PRO A 259 5.57 -15.18 31.93
C PRO A 259 6.26 -13.89 32.43
N ASN A 260 6.94 -13.14 31.56
CA ASN A 260 7.58 -11.88 31.93
C ASN A 260 6.62 -10.68 31.82
N LEU A 261 5.42 -10.86 31.28
CA LEU A 261 4.44 -9.78 31.13
C LEU A 261 3.46 -9.75 32.30
N ASP A 262 3.13 -8.54 32.76
CA ASP A 262 2.09 -8.34 33.77
C ASP A 262 0.69 -8.62 33.20
N LYS A 263 -0.25 -9.05 34.05
CA LYS A 263 -1.64 -9.27 33.63
C LYS A 263 -2.33 -8.00 33.12
N ASN A 264 -1.89 -6.84 33.61
CA ASN A 264 -2.36 -5.53 33.18
C ASN A 264 -1.40 -4.86 32.19
N GLN A 265 -0.52 -5.64 31.54
CA GLN A 265 0.41 -5.14 30.54
C GLN A 265 -0.32 -4.32 29.48
N LYS A 266 0.21 -3.13 29.19
CA LYS A 266 -0.39 -2.25 28.18
C LYS A 266 -0.02 -2.68 26.76
N ALA A 267 -0.92 -2.39 25.84
CA ALA A 267 -0.75 -2.56 24.41
C ALA A 267 -1.00 -1.23 23.67
N ILE A 268 -0.41 -1.08 22.48
CA ILE A 268 -0.64 0.06 21.60
C ILE A 268 -1.48 -0.38 20.41
N LEU A 269 -2.58 0.33 20.17
CA LEU A 269 -3.30 0.30 18.90
C LEU A 269 -2.87 1.50 18.05
N PHE A 270 -2.09 1.26 16.99
CA PHE A 270 -1.63 2.25 16.03
C PHE A 270 -2.51 2.24 14.78
N ILE A 271 -3.40 3.23 14.64
CA ILE A 271 -4.48 3.24 13.65
C ILE A 271 -4.58 4.58 12.91
N ASP A 272 -5.15 4.61 11.72
CA ASP A 272 -5.30 5.86 10.96
C ASP A 272 -6.36 6.82 11.53
N ALA A 273 -6.26 8.10 11.14
CA ALA A 273 -7.18 9.16 11.57
C ALA A 273 -8.47 9.19 10.73
N TYR A 274 -9.09 8.04 10.47
CA TYR A 274 -10.38 7.92 9.77
C TYR A 274 -11.54 8.40 10.67
N PRO A 275 -12.63 9.02 10.14
CA PRO A 275 -13.74 9.51 10.96
C PRO A 275 -14.41 8.48 11.87
N VAL A 276 -14.43 7.19 11.49
CA VAL A 276 -14.93 6.14 12.39
C VAL A 276 -14.01 5.96 13.61
N HIS A 277 -12.70 6.00 13.42
CA HIS A 277 -11.71 5.80 14.49
C HIS A 277 -11.58 7.05 15.38
N THR A 278 -11.68 8.23 14.79
CA THR A 278 -11.58 9.52 15.51
C THR A 278 -12.91 9.97 16.11
N GLY A 279 -14.02 9.36 15.69
CA GLY A 279 -15.36 9.62 16.19
C GLY A 279 -15.47 9.46 17.70
N ARG A 280 -16.36 10.25 18.32
CA ARG A 280 -16.56 10.24 19.77
C ARG A 280 -16.89 8.84 20.28
N ASP A 281 -17.79 8.13 19.60
CA ASP A 281 -18.28 6.83 20.05
C ASP A 281 -17.21 5.74 20.06
N PHE A 282 -16.33 5.73 19.06
CA PHE A 282 -15.21 4.77 19.04
C PHE A 282 -14.19 5.13 20.11
N ARG A 283 -13.86 6.41 20.30
CA ARG A 283 -12.95 6.85 21.36
C ARG A 283 -13.48 6.56 22.77
N GLU A 284 -14.78 6.79 23.01
CA GLU A 284 -15.41 6.45 24.29
C GLU A 284 -15.48 4.94 24.53
N TYR A 285 -15.67 4.16 23.48
CA TYR A 285 -15.55 2.71 23.56
C TYR A 285 -14.13 2.27 23.92
N MET A 286 -13.11 2.76 23.19
CA MET A 286 -11.71 2.42 23.44
C MET A 286 -11.23 2.82 24.84
N ARG A 287 -11.75 3.92 25.41
CA ARG A 287 -11.44 4.33 26.80
C ARG A 287 -11.85 3.33 27.87
N ARG A 288 -12.76 2.39 27.57
CA ARG A 288 -13.15 1.31 28.49
C ARG A 288 -12.09 0.22 28.58
N HIS A 289 -11.13 0.20 27.66
CA HIS A 289 -9.99 -0.72 27.65
C HIS A 289 -8.76 0.02 28.19
N GLU A 290 -8.64 0.09 29.52
CA GLU A 290 -7.62 0.88 30.22
C GLU A 290 -6.17 0.48 29.86
N ASN A 291 -5.97 -0.78 29.46
CA ASN A 291 -4.67 -1.31 29.05
C ASN A 291 -4.35 -1.05 27.57
N VAL A 292 -5.19 -0.31 26.84
CA VAL A 292 -4.98 -0.02 25.41
C VAL A 292 -4.72 1.45 25.17
N ILE A 293 -3.53 1.76 24.66
CA ILE A 293 -3.13 3.10 24.24
C ILE A 293 -3.39 3.24 22.75
N VAL A 294 -4.31 4.13 22.36
CA VAL A 294 -4.58 4.42 20.94
C VAL A 294 -3.69 5.56 20.46
N ILE A 295 -2.86 5.28 19.45
CA ILE A 295 -2.02 6.26 18.76
C ILE A 295 -2.46 6.35 17.30
N TYR A 296 -2.61 7.58 16.80
CA TYR A 296 -3.05 7.80 15.43
C TYR A 296 -1.87 8.00 14.47
N VAL A 297 -1.95 7.39 13.29
CA VAL A 297 -1.15 7.80 12.13
C VAL A 297 -1.52 9.25 11.80
N PRO A 298 -0.55 10.13 11.52
CA PRO A 298 -0.85 11.50 11.11
C PRO A 298 -1.79 11.54 9.89
N ALA A 299 -2.68 12.53 9.87
CA ALA A 299 -3.64 12.67 8.78
C ALA A 299 -2.92 12.74 7.42
N ASN A 300 -3.49 12.07 6.40
CA ASN A 300 -2.93 11.96 5.05
C ASN A 300 -1.52 11.32 4.95
N CYS A 301 -1.03 10.68 6.01
CA CYS A 301 0.29 10.04 6.02
C CYS A 301 0.23 8.50 5.94
N THR A 302 -0.93 7.86 5.76
CA THR A 302 -1.07 6.39 5.75
C THR A 302 -0.13 5.73 4.72
N GLY A 303 -0.12 6.25 3.49
CA GLY A 303 0.73 5.73 2.40
C GLY A 303 2.24 5.89 2.59
N ILE A 304 2.70 6.60 3.63
CA ILE A 304 4.13 6.75 3.97
C ILE A 304 4.47 6.31 5.40
N PHE A 305 3.50 6.29 6.32
CA PHE A 305 3.71 6.16 7.75
C PHE A 305 2.83 5.10 8.45
N GLN A 306 2.12 4.26 7.69
CA GLN A 306 1.33 3.15 8.21
C GLN A 306 1.86 1.81 7.67
N PRO A 307 2.45 0.94 8.50
CA PRO A 307 3.06 -0.32 8.06
C PRO A 307 2.19 -1.19 7.16
N ALA A 308 0.89 -1.32 7.49
CA ALA A 308 -0.05 -2.08 6.68
C ALA A 308 -0.13 -1.54 5.24
N ASP A 309 -0.22 -0.23 5.08
CA ASP A 309 -0.33 0.49 3.80
C ASP A 309 1.01 0.49 3.04
N VAL A 310 2.12 0.73 3.74
CA VAL A 310 3.48 0.82 3.19
C VAL A 310 3.97 -0.51 2.62
N GLY A 311 3.67 -1.63 3.29
CA GLY A 311 4.33 -2.90 3.00
C GLY A 311 3.44 -4.13 2.88
N LEU A 312 2.23 -4.17 3.46
CA LEU A 312 1.47 -5.41 3.61
C LEU A 312 0.30 -5.55 2.64
N GLN A 313 -0.50 -4.51 2.49
CA GLN A 313 -1.72 -4.58 1.69
C GLN A 313 -1.44 -4.96 0.24
N ARG A 314 -0.37 -4.41 -0.36
CA ARG A 314 -0.05 -4.69 -1.77
C ARG A 314 0.30 -6.18 -1.99
N PRO A 315 1.22 -6.81 -1.24
CA PRO A 315 1.45 -8.25 -1.33
C PRO A 315 0.20 -9.09 -1.09
N ILE A 316 -0.56 -8.83 -0.03
CA ILE A 316 -1.76 -9.62 0.32
C ILE A 316 -2.81 -9.49 -0.79
N LYS A 317 -3.09 -8.27 -1.26
CA LYS A 317 -4.03 -8.03 -2.36
C LYS A 317 -3.57 -8.68 -3.67
N HIS A 318 -2.27 -8.73 -3.92
CA HIS A 318 -1.72 -9.43 -5.08
C HIS A 318 -1.95 -10.94 -4.96
N PHE A 319 -1.65 -11.53 -3.80
CA PHE A 319 -1.86 -12.94 -3.50
C PHE A 319 -3.33 -13.33 -3.72
N LEU A 320 -4.26 -12.62 -3.08
CA LEU A 320 -5.70 -12.88 -3.20
C LEU A 320 -6.19 -12.77 -4.65
N LYS A 321 -5.63 -11.84 -5.42
CA LYS A 321 -5.94 -11.69 -6.85
C LYS A 321 -5.44 -12.87 -7.68
N GLN A 322 -4.25 -13.40 -7.39
CA GLN A 322 -3.72 -14.59 -8.07
C GLN A 322 -4.59 -15.82 -7.77
N GLU A 323 -4.95 -16.01 -6.50
CA GLU A 323 -5.81 -17.11 -6.06
C GLU A 323 -7.19 -17.06 -6.72
N LEU A 324 -7.78 -15.87 -6.80
CA LEU A 324 -9.04 -15.68 -7.52
C LEU A 324 -8.90 -16.05 -9.00
N PHE A 325 -7.85 -15.63 -9.69
CA PHE A 325 -7.64 -15.99 -11.10
C PHE A 325 -7.44 -17.50 -11.29
N SER A 326 -6.73 -18.17 -10.39
CA SER A 326 -6.60 -19.62 -10.38
C SER A 326 -7.96 -20.31 -10.20
N PHE A 327 -8.79 -19.83 -9.26
CA PHE A 327 -10.15 -20.32 -9.05
C PHE A 327 -11.03 -20.17 -10.31
N LEU A 328 -11.01 -19.01 -10.97
CA LEU A 328 -11.79 -18.77 -12.19
C LEU A 328 -11.32 -19.69 -13.33
N ALA A 329 -10.00 -19.87 -13.49
CA ALA A 329 -9.44 -20.78 -14.49
C ALA A 329 -9.84 -22.24 -14.23
N GLN A 330 -9.82 -22.69 -12.98
CA GLN A 330 -10.21 -24.06 -12.62
C GLN A 330 -11.71 -24.30 -12.81
N THR A 331 -12.53 -23.31 -12.48
CA THR A 331 -13.98 -23.35 -12.72
C THR A 331 -14.28 -23.49 -14.22
N HIS A 332 -13.57 -22.73 -15.06
CA HIS A 332 -13.68 -22.82 -16.52
C HIS A 332 -13.29 -24.22 -17.04
N ARG A 333 -12.14 -24.76 -16.59
CA ARG A 333 -11.70 -26.11 -16.99
C ARG A 333 -12.71 -27.19 -16.60
N THR A 334 -13.29 -27.09 -15.40
CA THR A 334 -14.27 -28.07 -14.91
C THR A 334 -15.54 -28.05 -15.75
N GLN A 335 -16.03 -26.86 -16.14
CA GLN A 335 -17.19 -26.73 -17.03
C GLN A 335 -16.93 -27.39 -18.39
N MET A 336 -15.73 -27.21 -18.96
CA MET A 336 -15.34 -27.86 -20.22
C MET A 336 -15.26 -29.39 -20.10
N SER A 337 -14.68 -29.91 -19.02
CA SER A 337 -14.60 -31.37 -18.81
C SER A 337 -15.96 -32.02 -18.59
N SER A 338 -16.95 -31.25 -18.12
CA SER A 338 -18.33 -31.72 -17.96
C SER A 338 -19.16 -31.66 -19.25
N GLY A 339 -18.53 -31.40 -20.40
CA GLY A 339 -19.18 -31.43 -21.71
C GLY A 339 -19.89 -30.13 -22.11
N ILE A 340 -19.70 -29.03 -21.39
CA ILE A 340 -20.23 -27.72 -21.79
C ILE A 340 -19.38 -27.19 -22.96
N SER A 341 -20.03 -26.85 -24.08
CA SER A 341 -19.35 -26.28 -25.24
C SER A 341 -18.68 -24.95 -24.88
N ALA A 342 -17.55 -24.64 -25.53
CA ALA A 342 -16.75 -23.44 -25.22
C ALA A 342 -17.57 -22.13 -25.28
N GLU A 343 -18.58 -22.06 -26.17
CA GLU A 343 -19.50 -20.93 -26.33
C GLU A 343 -20.43 -20.72 -25.13
N ASN A 344 -20.67 -21.78 -24.33
CA ASN A 344 -21.58 -21.77 -23.18
C ASN A 344 -20.85 -21.75 -21.84
N VAL A 345 -19.51 -21.84 -21.82
CA VAL A 345 -18.73 -21.73 -20.59
C VAL A 345 -18.84 -20.32 -20.04
N ARG A 346 -19.32 -20.19 -18.80
CA ARG A 346 -19.50 -18.89 -18.14
C ARG A 346 -18.60 -18.79 -16.93
N ILE A 347 -17.77 -17.74 -16.91
CA ILE A 347 -17.09 -17.30 -15.70
C ILE A 347 -18.18 -16.91 -14.69
N THR A 348 -18.13 -17.48 -13.48
CA THR A 348 -19.13 -17.18 -12.46
C THR A 348 -19.05 -15.70 -12.04
N THR A 349 -20.14 -14.98 -12.25
CA THR A 349 -20.37 -13.63 -11.71
C THR A 349 -21.35 -13.64 -10.52
N SER A 350 -21.72 -14.85 -10.08
CA SER A 350 -22.59 -15.04 -8.93
C SER A 350 -21.87 -14.58 -7.66
N PHE A 351 -22.41 -13.54 -7.04
CA PHE A 351 -21.82 -12.93 -5.85
C PHE A 351 -21.77 -13.88 -4.66
N PRO A 352 -22.82 -14.67 -4.33
CA PRO A 352 -22.71 -15.69 -3.29
C PRO A 352 -21.56 -16.67 -3.54
N LYS A 353 -21.41 -17.17 -4.78
CA LYS A 353 -20.30 -18.10 -5.12
C LYS A 353 -18.93 -17.46 -4.96
N LEU A 354 -18.77 -16.22 -5.44
CA LEU A 354 -17.49 -15.52 -5.35
C LEU A 354 -17.15 -15.09 -3.91
N ARG A 355 -18.18 -14.83 -3.10
CA ARG A 355 -18.05 -14.58 -1.67
C ARG A 355 -17.52 -15.81 -0.93
N ASP A 356 -18.13 -16.97 -1.14
CA ASP A 356 -17.66 -18.22 -0.54
C ASP A 356 -16.25 -18.58 -1.03
N ALA A 357 -15.96 -18.35 -2.31
CA ALA A 357 -14.64 -18.59 -2.90
C ALA A 357 -13.53 -17.67 -2.35
N SER A 358 -13.87 -16.62 -1.59
CA SER A 358 -12.87 -15.71 -1.00
C SER A 358 -12.22 -16.25 0.28
N VAL A 359 -12.82 -17.26 0.92
CA VAL A 359 -12.42 -17.73 2.25
C VAL A 359 -11.11 -18.52 2.21
N ALA A 360 -11.04 -19.63 1.46
CA ALA A 360 -9.81 -20.43 1.38
C ALA A 360 -8.55 -19.64 0.92
N PRO A 361 -8.63 -18.71 -0.05
CA PRO A 361 -7.52 -17.82 -0.37
C PRO A 361 -7.04 -16.95 0.79
N LEU A 362 -7.95 -16.49 1.67
CA LEU A 362 -7.57 -15.71 2.85
C LEU A 362 -6.78 -16.54 3.85
N VAL A 363 -7.19 -17.80 4.07
CA VAL A 363 -6.45 -18.74 4.93
C VAL A 363 -5.04 -18.94 4.38
N ARG A 364 -4.91 -19.26 3.08
CA ARG A 364 -3.59 -19.44 2.44
C ARG A 364 -2.74 -18.17 2.47
N ALA A 365 -3.34 -16.99 2.31
CA ALA A 365 -2.63 -15.73 2.43
C ALA A 365 -2.13 -15.51 3.86
N TYR A 366 -2.94 -15.82 4.86
CA TYR A 366 -2.55 -15.75 6.26
C TYR A 366 -1.42 -16.74 6.59
N ASP A 367 -1.55 -18.00 6.18
CA ASP A 367 -0.50 -19.04 6.32
C ASP A 367 0.84 -18.59 5.73
N PHE A 368 0.80 -18.04 4.52
CA PHE A 368 1.98 -17.50 3.88
C PHE A 368 2.58 -16.35 4.69
N MET A 369 1.74 -15.44 5.17
CA MET A 369 2.17 -14.24 5.90
C MET A 369 2.68 -14.56 7.32
N THR A 370 2.19 -15.62 7.96
CA THR A 370 2.66 -16.09 9.28
C THR A 370 3.86 -17.04 9.19
N GLY A 371 4.09 -17.64 8.01
CA GLY A 371 5.31 -18.38 7.70
C GLY A 371 6.57 -17.49 7.66
N PRO A 372 7.77 -18.09 7.52
CA PRO A 372 9.04 -17.37 7.64
C PRO A 372 9.20 -16.22 6.64
N TYR A 373 8.87 -16.45 5.35
CA TYR A 373 8.93 -15.41 4.32
C TYR A 373 7.92 -14.28 4.54
N GLY A 374 6.73 -14.63 5.02
CA GLY A 374 5.69 -13.68 5.39
C GLY A 374 6.11 -12.79 6.56
N ARG A 375 6.67 -13.40 7.60
CA ARG A 375 7.22 -12.71 8.78
C ARG A 375 8.30 -11.70 8.38
N GLU A 376 9.20 -12.07 7.47
CA GLU A 376 10.19 -11.14 6.91
C GLU A 376 9.54 -9.95 6.19
N LEU A 377 8.45 -10.18 5.43
CA LEU A 377 7.69 -9.10 4.81
C LEU A 377 7.06 -8.17 5.84
N VAL A 378 6.56 -8.72 6.96
CA VAL A 378 6.04 -7.91 8.08
C VAL A 378 7.13 -7.04 8.67
N LEU A 379 8.25 -7.64 9.09
CA LEU A 379 9.40 -6.89 9.63
C LEU A 379 9.87 -5.80 8.67
N LYS A 380 9.93 -6.12 7.38
CA LYS A 380 10.32 -5.18 6.32
C LYS A 380 9.31 -4.06 6.12
N ALA A 381 8.01 -4.32 6.27
CA ALA A 381 6.97 -3.29 6.19
C ALA A 381 7.19 -2.23 7.27
N TRP A 382 7.35 -2.65 8.52
CA TRP A 382 7.64 -1.78 9.67
C TRP A 382 8.96 -1.03 9.50
N LYS A 383 10.04 -1.71 9.07
CA LYS A 383 11.34 -1.08 8.79
C LYS A 383 11.29 -0.04 7.66
N LYS A 384 10.40 -0.21 6.68
CA LYS A 384 10.22 0.73 5.56
C LYS A 384 9.33 1.92 5.90
N THR A 385 8.68 1.91 7.05
CA THR A 385 7.89 3.04 7.53
C THR A 385 8.85 4.02 8.23
N ILE A 386 9.17 5.13 7.56
CA ILE A 386 10.24 6.07 7.94
C ILE A 386 9.66 7.37 8.49
N ALA A 387 10.25 7.86 9.58
CA ALA A 387 10.07 9.20 10.12
C ALA A 387 11.43 9.90 10.22
N LYS A 388 11.77 10.75 9.23
CA LYS A 388 13.09 11.36 9.07
C LYS A 388 14.21 10.29 9.10
N GLU A 389 15.02 10.27 10.15
CA GLU A 389 16.12 9.31 10.35
C GLU A 389 15.68 8.02 11.06
N TRP A 390 14.45 7.95 11.55
CA TRP A 390 13.89 6.84 12.30
C TRP A 390 13.05 5.92 11.43
N CYS A 391 12.90 4.66 11.84
CA CYS A 391 11.94 3.73 11.25
C CYS A 391 11.11 3.04 12.34
N LEU A 392 10.00 2.41 11.95
CA LEU A 392 9.14 1.71 12.90
C LEU A 392 9.55 0.25 13.17
N SER A 393 10.76 -0.18 12.80
CA SER A 393 11.24 -1.51 13.21
C SER A 393 11.32 -1.63 14.73
N GLU A 394 11.11 -2.85 15.26
CA GLU A 394 11.19 -3.10 16.71
C GLU A 394 12.54 -2.67 17.29
N GLU A 395 13.64 -3.03 16.62
CA GLU A 395 15.01 -2.63 16.97
C GLU A 395 15.14 -1.10 17.12
N CYS A 396 14.58 -0.34 16.18
CA CYS A 396 14.65 1.12 16.22
C CYS A 396 13.79 1.71 17.34
N LEU A 397 12.55 1.23 17.49
CA LEU A 397 11.60 1.68 18.50
C LEU A 397 12.09 1.41 19.94
N THR A 398 12.81 0.31 20.16
CA THR A 398 13.33 -0.04 21.50
C THR A 398 14.77 0.42 21.73
N SER A 399 15.45 0.94 20.71
CA SER A 399 16.88 1.28 20.80
C SER A 399 17.19 2.31 21.88
N LYS A 400 18.37 2.17 22.51
CA LYS A 400 18.93 3.20 23.40
C LYS A 400 19.03 4.55 22.70
N LYS A 401 19.40 4.56 21.41
CA LYS A 401 19.47 5.77 20.58
C LYS A 401 18.13 6.50 20.51
N ALA A 402 17.04 5.81 20.18
CA ALA A 402 15.71 6.40 20.10
C ALA A 402 15.24 6.91 21.47
N ARG A 403 15.52 6.17 22.55
CA ARG A 403 15.18 6.58 23.92
C ARG A 403 15.93 7.84 24.37
N SER A 404 17.20 7.99 24.01
CA SER A 404 17.97 9.22 24.31
C SER A 404 17.48 10.40 23.47
N ALA A 405 17.23 10.17 22.17
CA ALA A 405 16.71 11.21 21.28
C ALA A 405 15.31 11.68 21.68
N LEU A 406 14.47 10.80 22.24
CA LEU A 406 13.18 11.16 22.81
C LEU A 406 13.31 12.22 23.91
N ASN A 407 14.24 12.05 24.85
CA ASN A 407 14.43 13.01 25.94
C ASN A 407 14.82 14.40 25.40
N GLU A 408 15.72 14.44 24.41
CA GLU A 408 16.09 15.68 23.73
C GLU A 408 14.90 16.29 22.97
N TYR A 409 14.11 15.45 22.29
CA TYR A 409 12.93 15.87 21.56
C TYR A 409 11.88 16.48 22.48
N LEU A 410 11.62 15.88 23.64
CA LEU A 410 10.67 16.42 24.64
C LEU A 410 11.13 17.76 25.22
N GLY A 411 12.44 18.03 25.28
CA GLY A 411 12.96 19.34 25.66
C GLY A 411 12.82 20.41 24.58
N LYS A 412 12.69 20.02 23.30
CA LYS A 412 12.67 20.93 22.14
C LYS A 412 11.28 21.12 21.51
N ASP A 413 10.44 20.08 21.49
CA ASP A 413 9.07 20.15 20.95
C ASP A 413 8.05 20.31 22.09
N PRO A 414 7.57 21.54 22.36
CA PRO A 414 6.56 21.77 23.39
C PRO A 414 5.25 21.06 23.07
N THR A 415 4.97 20.74 21.80
CA THR A 415 3.70 20.11 21.39
C THR A 415 3.55 18.72 22.00
N LEU A 416 4.55 17.86 21.83
CA LEU A 416 4.49 16.49 22.36
C LEU A 416 4.62 16.49 23.88
N HIS A 417 5.51 17.34 24.41
CA HIS A 417 5.67 17.52 25.84
C HIS A 417 4.34 17.94 26.51
N ASP A 418 3.67 18.98 25.99
CA ASP A 418 2.42 19.47 26.56
C ASP A 418 1.26 18.49 26.35
N GLU A 419 1.24 17.75 25.23
CA GLU A 419 0.30 16.66 25.01
C GLU A 419 0.43 15.57 26.08
N ILE A 420 1.67 15.11 26.34
CA ILE A 420 1.95 14.10 27.36
C ILE A 420 1.59 14.66 28.74
N ARG A 421 2.03 15.87 29.07
CA ARG A 421 1.70 16.55 30.33
C ARG A 421 0.19 16.63 30.56
N SER A 422 -0.57 17.03 29.53
CA SER A 422 -2.02 17.16 29.61
C SER A 422 -2.73 15.82 29.80
N ARG A 423 -2.16 14.70 29.33
CA ARG A 423 -2.79 13.37 29.41
C ARG A 423 -2.33 12.55 30.61
N CYS A 424 -1.06 12.67 30.97
CA CYS A 424 -0.38 11.84 31.96
C CYS A 424 -0.02 12.61 33.24
N GLY A 425 -0.18 13.95 33.27
CA GLY A 425 0.22 14.80 34.39
C GLY A 425 1.69 15.19 34.31
N THR A 426 2.59 14.32 34.75
CA THR A 426 4.05 14.57 34.72
C THR A 426 4.66 14.04 33.43
N VAL A 427 5.55 14.81 32.82
CA VAL A 427 6.36 14.33 31.68
C VAL A 427 7.60 13.67 32.23
N GLU A 428 7.67 12.37 32.03
CA GLU A 428 8.70 11.57 32.66
C GLU A 428 9.95 11.47 31.79
N GLY A 429 11.13 11.45 32.42
CA GLY A 429 12.42 11.42 31.73
C GLY A 429 13.06 12.78 31.42
N LEU A 430 12.44 13.89 31.86
CA LEU A 430 13.07 15.21 31.93
C LEU A 430 13.42 15.50 33.39
N THR A 431 14.62 15.16 33.82
CA THR A 431 15.11 15.61 35.13
C THR A 431 15.23 17.13 35.11
N GLU A 432 14.55 17.81 36.04
CA GLU A 432 14.91 19.17 36.45
C GLU A 432 16.41 19.22 36.77
N ASN A 433 17.07 20.27 36.28
CA ASN A 433 18.50 20.57 36.42
C ASN A 433 19.12 20.02 37.72
N SER A 434 19.85 18.91 37.63
CA SER A 434 20.96 18.63 38.54
C SER A 434 22.25 18.72 37.73
N PRO A 435 23.23 19.53 38.14
CA PRO A 435 24.48 19.66 37.42
C PRO A 435 25.23 18.33 37.51
N GLN A 436 25.23 17.56 36.43
CA GLN A 436 26.11 16.42 36.31
C GLN A 436 27.54 16.97 36.13
N SER A 437 28.31 16.88 37.20
CA SER A 437 29.75 16.96 37.18
C SER A 437 30.29 16.00 36.12
N LEU A 438 31.13 16.53 35.23
CA LEU A 438 31.99 15.74 34.36
C LEU A 438 32.90 14.89 35.24
N ALA A 439 32.54 13.63 35.43
CA ALA A 439 33.47 12.60 35.86
C ALA A 439 33.94 11.89 34.58
N GLU A 440 35.21 12.13 34.23
CA GLU A 440 35.97 11.24 33.37
C GLU A 440 36.05 9.89 34.08
N GLU A 441 35.47 8.84 33.48
CA GLU A 441 35.75 7.46 33.89
C GLU A 441 36.33 6.70 32.71
N ASP A 442 37.55 6.27 32.98
CA ASP A 442 38.54 5.48 32.25
C ASP A 442 38.05 4.52 31.15
N LEU A 443 38.74 4.58 30.02
CA LEU A 443 38.74 3.60 28.95
C LEU A 443 39.45 2.32 29.42
N ASP A 444 38.70 1.36 29.94
CA ASP A 444 39.23 0.03 30.22
C ASP A 444 39.28 -0.84 28.95
N HIS A 445 40.51 -1.20 28.60
CA HIS A 445 40.90 -2.13 27.55
C HIS A 445 40.57 -3.57 27.99
N PHE A 446 39.65 -4.26 27.31
CA PHE A 446 39.57 -5.72 27.39
C PHE A 446 40.19 -6.36 26.15
N SER A 447 41.36 -6.96 26.35
CA SER A 447 41.93 -8.02 25.52
C SER A 447 41.17 -9.32 25.78
N VAL A 448 40.69 -9.99 24.73
CA VAL A 448 40.13 -11.34 24.83
C VAL A 448 41.23 -12.36 24.54
N ASP A 449 41.44 -13.27 25.49
CA ASP A 449 42.29 -14.46 25.40
C ASP A 449 41.43 -15.61 24.83
N ASP A 450 41.62 -15.93 23.55
CA ASP A 450 40.90 -16.95 22.78
C ASP A 450 41.69 -18.28 22.73
N THR A 451 42.07 -18.84 23.88
CA THR A 451 42.94 -20.04 23.90
C THR A 451 42.21 -21.40 23.92
N ASP A 452 40.87 -21.47 23.95
CA ASP A 452 40.15 -22.76 24.09
C ASP A 452 39.06 -23.07 23.03
N VAL A 453 39.04 -22.41 21.87
CA VAL A 453 38.11 -22.76 20.77
C VAL A 453 38.79 -23.64 19.70
N PRO A 454 38.31 -24.87 19.43
CA PRO A 454 38.88 -25.72 18.38
C PRO A 454 38.78 -25.09 16.98
N LEU A 455 39.91 -25.02 16.28
CA LEU A 455 40.11 -24.36 14.97
C LEU A 455 39.14 -24.82 13.87
N SER A 456 38.52 -25.98 14.01
CA SER A 456 37.54 -26.52 13.05
C SER A 456 36.18 -25.81 13.07
N GLN A 457 35.83 -25.06 14.13
CA GLN A 457 34.58 -24.28 14.16
C GLN A 457 34.75 -22.81 13.71
N VAL A 458 35.99 -22.34 13.48
CA VAL A 458 36.27 -20.96 13.05
C VAL A 458 36.35 -20.83 11.52
N ILE A 459 36.45 -21.93 10.78
CA ILE A 459 36.70 -21.89 9.31
C ILE A 459 35.42 -21.84 8.45
N GLU A 460 34.21 -22.05 9.01
CA GLU A 460 32.94 -21.95 8.26
C GLU A 460 32.16 -20.62 8.48
N ALA A 461 32.79 -19.60 9.06
CA ALA A 461 32.16 -18.29 9.29
C ALA A 461 33.01 -17.12 8.76
N VAL A 462 33.50 -17.26 7.52
CA VAL A 462 33.96 -16.13 6.69
C VAL A 462 32.97 -15.90 5.55
#